data_AF-A0A2D2AWR4-F1
#
_entry.id   AF-A0A2D2AWR4-F1
#
_cell.length_a   1.000
_cell.length_b   1.000
_cell.length_c   1.000
_cell.angle_alpha   90.00
_cell.angle_beta   90.00
_cell.angle_gamma   90.00
#
_symmetry.space_group_name_H-M   'P 1'
#
loop_
_entity.id
_entity.type
_entity.pdbx_description
1 polymer ?
#
loop_
_entity_poly.entity_id
_entity_poly.type
_entity_poly.pdbx_seq_one_letter_code
_entity_poly.pdbx_strand_id
1 'polypeptide(L)'
;MSAENGWNDWGEAWRDKAPASPPSDIDAIERRVRAEQRRQILRAAIDLVACVVGVGISLWVILEDRPSAVILGLAGLTYSLFALAVTLGRRRAPGSLASRTVAAALDWELATARAGVRTSVGGVATAAAALLFLAVCVAVFRHEGVWDQDPIAAPALAVAAAYAVGAGLSSLWLYRKRRTHAERLERLLNELNG
;
A
#
# COMPACT_ATOMS: atom_id res chain seq x y z
N MET A 1 10.23 -17.11 -69.70
CA MET A 1 10.81 -17.34 -68.36
C MET A 1 10.60 -16.06 -67.57
N SER A 2 9.49 -16.01 -66.82
CA SER A 2 9.10 -14.88 -65.99
C SER A 2 10.10 -14.74 -64.86
N ALA A 3 10.69 -13.55 -64.73
CA ALA A 3 11.44 -13.16 -63.55
C ALA A 3 10.43 -12.93 -62.41
N GLU A 4 9.91 -14.02 -61.86
CA GLU A 4 9.09 -13.98 -60.66
C GLU A 4 9.97 -13.62 -59.46
N ASN A 5 9.89 -12.33 -59.10
CA ASN A 5 9.87 -11.80 -57.75
C ASN A 5 10.68 -12.55 -56.67
N GLY A 6 11.97 -12.78 -56.90
CA GLY A 6 12.88 -13.21 -55.83
C GLY A 6 12.87 -12.25 -54.62
N TRP A 7 12.47 -10.99 -54.82
CA TRP A 7 12.22 -10.04 -53.74
C TRP A 7 10.99 -10.37 -52.87
N ASN A 8 9.93 -10.98 -53.43
CA ASN A 8 8.76 -11.39 -52.65
C ASN A 8 9.07 -12.63 -51.80
N ASP A 9 9.84 -13.59 -52.34
CA ASP A 9 10.26 -14.79 -51.61
C ASP A 9 11.16 -14.44 -50.41
N TRP A 10 12.04 -13.43 -50.57
CA TRP A 10 12.85 -12.92 -49.46
C TRP A 10 12.00 -12.19 -48.41
N GLY A 11 10.97 -11.45 -48.85
CA GLY A 11 10.03 -10.76 -47.96
C GLY A 11 9.09 -11.70 -47.20
N GLU A 12 8.75 -12.86 -47.77
CA GLU A 12 8.00 -13.92 -47.09
C GLU A 12 8.89 -14.70 -46.13
N ALA A 13 10.12 -15.07 -46.54
CA ALA A 13 11.08 -15.76 -45.65
C ALA A 13 11.48 -14.91 -44.43
N TRP A 14 11.47 -13.58 -44.55
CA TRP A 14 11.71 -12.67 -43.41
C TRP A 14 10.51 -12.56 -42.48
N ARG A 15 9.28 -12.66 -43.02
CA ARG A 15 8.03 -12.62 -42.23
C ARG A 15 7.75 -13.95 -41.53
N ASP A 16 8.06 -15.08 -42.15
CA ASP A 16 7.94 -16.42 -41.56
C ASP A 16 8.95 -16.67 -40.43
N LYS A 17 10.08 -15.94 -40.43
CA LYS A 17 11.10 -15.98 -39.36
C LYS A 17 10.99 -14.83 -38.36
N ALA A 18 10.04 -13.91 -38.52
CA ALA A 18 9.78 -12.92 -37.48
C ALA A 18 9.26 -13.69 -36.26
N PRO A 19 10.03 -13.79 -35.15
CA PRO A 19 9.49 -14.41 -33.94
C PRO A 19 8.19 -13.69 -33.61
N ALA A 20 7.12 -14.45 -33.33
CA ALA A 20 5.85 -13.93 -32.85
C ALA A 20 6.16 -12.78 -31.90
N SER A 21 5.81 -11.55 -32.30
CA SER A 21 6.41 -10.33 -31.76
C SER A 21 6.47 -10.47 -30.24
N PRO A 22 7.67 -10.34 -29.61
CA PRO A 22 7.78 -10.47 -28.17
C PRO A 22 6.69 -9.58 -27.55
N PRO A 23 5.96 -10.06 -26.51
CA PRO A 23 4.86 -9.32 -25.95
C PRO A 23 5.33 -7.88 -25.74
N SER A 24 4.62 -6.94 -26.37
CA SER A 24 5.10 -5.57 -26.43
C SER A 24 5.41 -5.11 -25.00
N ASP A 25 6.49 -4.35 -24.77
CA ASP A 25 6.85 -3.90 -23.42
C ASP A 25 5.66 -3.22 -22.70
N ILE A 26 4.71 -2.69 -23.48
CA ILE A 26 3.42 -2.15 -23.06
C ILE A 26 2.48 -3.21 -22.46
N ASP A 27 2.39 -4.42 -23.03
CA ASP A 27 1.58 -5.52 -22.46
C ASP A 27 2.16 -6.02 -21.13
N ALA A 28 3.49 -6.02 -20.98
CA ALA A 28 4.15 -6.33 -19.72
C ALA A 28 3.85 -5.28 -18.64
N ILE A 29 3.88 -3.99 -19.01
CA ILE A 29 3.47 -2.87 -18.15
C ILE A 29 2.00 -3.01 -17.75
N GLU A 30 1.10 -3.29 -18.69
CA GLU A 30 -0.33 -3.42 -18.43
C GLU A 30 -0.65 -4.58 -17.46
N ARG A 31 0.01 -5.73 -17.62
CA ARG A 31 -0.11 -6.86 -16.68
C ARG A 31 0.36 -6.48 -15.28
N ARG A 32 1.47 -5.75 -15.17
CA ARG A 32 2.02 -5.28 -13.90
C ARG A 32 1.07 -4.29 -13.21
N VAL A 33 0.50 -3.35 -13.96
CA VAL A 33 -0.51 -2.38 -13.49
C VAL A 33 -1.72 -3.12 -12.92
N ARG A 34 -2.28 -4.08 -13.66
CA ARG A 34 -3.46 -4.85 -13.21
C ARG A 34 -3.15 -5.68 -11.96
N ALA A 35 -1.97 -6.28 -11.87
CA ALA A 35 -1.56 -7.06 -10.70
C ALA A 35 -1.41 -6.17 -9.45
N GLU A 36 -0.82 -4.99 -9.60
CA GLU A 36 -0.66 -4.02 -8.52
C GLU A 36 -2.02 -3.47 -8.06
N GLN A 37 -2.93 -3.15 -8.99
CA GLN A 37 -4.30 -2.73 -8.66
C GLN A 37 -5.05 -3.81 -7.86
N ARG A 38 -4.97 -5.08 -8.26
CA ARG A 38 -5.59 -6.20 -7.50
C ARG A 38 -5.03 -6.29 -6.08
N ARG A 39 -3.72 -6.16 -5.92
CA ARG A 39 -3.07 -6.17 -4.59
C ARG A 39 -3.52 -4.99 -3.73
N GLN A 40 -3.66 -3.81 -4.31
CA GLN A 40 -4.14 -2.61 -3.61
C GLN A 40 -5.59 -2.77 -3.16
N ILE A 41 -6.47 -3.32 -4.01
CA ILE A 41 -7.86 -3.60 -3.65
C ILE A 41 -7.94 -4.60 -2.51
N LEU A 42 -7.18 -5.71 -2.59
CA LEU A 42 -7.18 -6.73 -1.54
C LEU A 42 -6.70 -6.17 -0.19
N ARG A 43 -5.60 -5.39 -0.19
CA ARG A 43 -5.11 -4.72 1.01
C ARG A 43 -6.14 -3.76 1.59
N ALA A 44 -6.78 -2.95 0.74
CA ALA A 44 -7.81 -2.03 1.18
C ALA A 44 -9.04 -2.75 1.78
N ALA A 45 -9.40 -3.92 1.24
CA ALA A 45 -10.47 -4.74 1.80
C ALA A 45 -10.10 -5.29 3.18
N ILE A 46 -8.88 -5.82 3.34
CA ILE A 46 -8.36 -6.31 4.62
C ILE A 46 -8.32 -5.17 5.65
N ASP A 47 -7.76 -4.02 5.29
CA ASP A 47 -7.67 -2.85 6.17
C ASP A 47 -9.06 -2.39 6.63
N LEU A 48 -10.04 -2.38 5.73
CA LEU A 48 -11.41 -1.98 6.03
C LEU A 48 -12.11 -2.97 6.96
N VAL A 49 -11.98 -4.28 6.70
CA VAL A 49 -12.52 -5.33 7.58
C VAL A 49 -11.88 -5.23 8.97
N ALA A 50 -10.56 -5.06 9.06
CA ALA A 50 -9.87 -4.90 10.32
C ALA A 50 -10.35 -3.66 11.10
N CYS A 51 -10.61 -2.54 10.43
CA CYS A 51 -11.16 -1.34 11.07
C CYS A 51 -12.59 -1.58 11.59
N VAL A 52 -13.45 -2.25 10.82
CA VAL A 52 -14.83 -2.56 11.24
C VAL A 52 -14.84 -3.49 12.45
N VAL A 53 -14.00 -4.54 12.42
CA VAL A 53 -13.83 -5.45 13.56
C VAL A 53 -13.29 -4.69 14.78
N GLY A 54 -12.30 -3.82 14.60
CA GLY A 54 -11.74 -2.98 15.65
C GLY A 54 -12.77 -2.06 16.31
N VAL A 55 -13.64 -1.42 15.51
CA VAL A 55 -14.77 -0.62 16.01
C VAL A 55 -15.73 -1.49 16.83
N GLY A 56 -16.10 -2.67 16.31
CA GLY A 56 -16.98 -3.60 17.00
C GLY A 56 -16.43 -4.07 18.35
N ILE A 57 -15.16 -4.48 18.40
CA ILE A 57 -14.47 -4.87 19.63
C ILE A 57 -14.41 -3.69 20.60
N SER A 58 -14.08 -2.50 20.12
CA SER A 58 -13.97 -1.31 20.97
C SER A 58 -15.30 -0.96 21.62
N LEU A 59 -16.40 -1.00 20.86
CA LEU A 59 -17.74 -0.77 21.38
C LEU A 59 -18.14 -1.86 22.37
N TRP A 60 -17.82 -3.12 22.08
CA TRP A 60 -18.05 -4.23 23.02
C TRP A 60 -17.33 -4.02 24.36
N VAL A 61 -16.06 -3.63 24.32
CA VAL A 61 -15.26 -3.36 25.53
C VAL A 61 -15.82 -2.17 26.33
N ILE A 62 -16.37 -1.15 25.68
CA ILE A 62 -17.03 -0.02 26.39
C ILE A 62 -18.26 -0.49 27.18
N LEU A 63 -18.94 -1.56 26.74
CA LEU A 63 -20.11 -2.09 27.42
C LEU A 63 -19.76 -2.91 28.67
N GLU A 64 -18.47 -3.16 28.94
CA GLU A 64 -18.08 -3.77 30.20
C GLU A 64 -18.20 -2.76 31.36
N ASP A 65 -18.70 -3.23 32.50
CA ASP A 65 -19.04 -2.41 33.67
C ASP A 65 -17.79 -2.03 34.50
N ARG A 66 -16.71 -1.62 33.81
CA ARG A 66 -15.42 -1.25 34.40
C ARG A 66 -14.91 0.07 33.80
N PRO A 67 -14.46 1.03 34.63
CA PRO A 67 -13.98 2.32 34.13
C PRO A 67 -12.74 2.19 33.22
N SER A 68 -11.87 1.22 33.49
CA SER A 68 -10.71 0.89 32.64
C SER A 68 -11.11 0.36 31.26
N ALA A 69 -12.20 -0.41 31.19
CA ALA A 69 -12.72 -0.92 29.93
C ALA A 69 -13.26 0.23 29.06
N VAL A 70 -13.93 1.22 29.64
CA VAL A 70 -14.35 2.43 28.92
C VAL A 70 -13.15 3.18 28.33
N ILE A 71 -12.09 3.39 29.10
CA ILE A 71 -10.86 4.05 28.61
C ILE A 71 -10.24 3.26 27.45
N LEU A 72 -10.07 1.95 27.64
CA LEU A 72 -9.47 1.06 26.64
C LEU A 72 -10.30 1.02 25.35
N GLY A 73 -11.62 0.92 25.49
CA GLY A 73 -12.55 0.90 24.38
C GLY A 73 -12.60 2.23 23.63
N LEU A 74 -12.57 3.38 24.32
CA LEU A 74 -12.48 4.69 23.67
C LEU A 74 -11.15 4.87 22.92
N ALA A 75 -10.04 4.42 23.50
CA ALA A 75 -8.73 4.46 22.85
C ALA A 75 -8.70 3.57 21.59
N GLY A 76 -9.25 2.36 21.69
CA GLY A 76 -9.38 1.42 20.56
C GLY A 76 -10.29 1.95 19.47
N LEU A 77 -11.40 2.59 19.83
CA LEU A 77 -12.33 3.22 18.90
C LEU A 77 -11.64 4.37 18.16
N THR A 78 -10.95 5.24 18.89
CA THR A 78 -10.21 6.37 18.33
C THR A 78 -9.15 5.90 17.34
N TYR A 79 -8.38 4.87 17.70
CA TYR A 79 -7.40 4.25 16.81
C TYR A 79 -8.05 3.64 15.57
N SER A 80 -9.13 2.89 15.72
CA SER A 80 -9.84 2.22 14.61
C SER A 80 -10.44 3.22 13.62
N LEU A 81 -11.05 4.30 14.12
CA LEU A 81 -11.58 5.39 13.29
C LEU A 81 -10.47 6.16 12.60
N PHE A 82 -9.35 6.41 13.28
CA PHE A 82 -8.17 7.02 12.67
C PHE A 82 -7.60 6.15 11.54
N ALA A 83 -7.41 4.86 11.79
CA ALA A 83 -6.94 3.91 10.80
C ALA A 83 -7.91 3.82 9.60
N LEU A 84 -9.22 3.86 9.84
CA LEU A 84 -10.23 3.90 8.80
C LEU A 84 -10.13 5.19 7.96
N ALA A 85 -10.00 6.35 8.60
CA ALA A 85 -9.84 7.63 7.92
C ALA A 85 -8.58 7.66 7.04
N VAL A 86 -7.46 7.14 7.54
CA VAL A 86 -6.21 6.99 6.76
C VAL A 86 -6.41 6.04 5.59
N THR A 87 -7.11 4.91 5.79
CA THR A 87 -7.40 3.91 4.76
C THR A 87 -8.28 4.48 3.64
N LEU A 88 -9.33 5.23 4.00
CA LEU A 88 -10.19 5.91 3.03
C LEU A 88 -9.44 7.02 2.29
N GLY A 89 -8.59 7.78 3.00
CA GLY A 89 -7.74 8.82 2.42
C GLY A 89 -6.72 8.27 1.41
N ARG A 90 -6.32 6.99 1.50
CA ARG A 90 -5.39 6.34 0.57
C ARG A 90 -5.99 5.99 -0.80
N ARG A 91 -7.32 6.05 -0.98
CA ARG A 91 -8.01 5.58 -2.20
C ARG A 91 -7.80 6.40 -3.48
N ARG A 92 -7.06 7.51 -3.46
CA ARG A 92 -6.70 8.24 -4.70
C ARG A 92 -5.44 7.63 -5.33
N ALA A 93 -5.56 6.43 -5.87
CA ALA A 93 -4.55 5.88 -6.79
C ALA A 93 -4.85 6.39 -8.22
N PRO A 94 -3.82 6.60 -9.06
CA PRO A 94 -4.04 6.93 -10.46
C PRO A 94 -4.80 5.80 -11.18
N GLY A 95 -5.69 6.18 -12.08
CA GLY A 95 -6.49 5.26 -12.89
C GLY A 95 -5.65 4.43 -13.87
N SER A 96 -6.32 3.69 -14.76
CA SER A 96 -5.64 3.02 -15.88
C SER A 96 -4.90 4.01 -16.78
N LEU A 97 -3.87 3.54 -17.50
CA LEU A 97 -3.21 4.32 -18.56
C LEU A 97 -4.25 4.96 -19.50
N ALA A 98 -4.21 6.28 -19.64
CA ALA A 98 -5.14 7.02 -20.48
C ALA A 98 -4.92 6.77 -21.99
N SER A 99 -3.68 6.46 -22.38
CA SER A 99 -3.30 6.14 -23.75
C SER A 99 -2.07 5.22 -23.80
N ARG A 100 -1.90 4.45 -24.89
CA ARG A 100 -0.72 3.61 -25.16
C ARG A 100 0.45 4.45 -25.69
N THR A 101 0.83 5.49 -24.97
CA THR A 101 1.93 6.40 -25.32
C THR A 101 2.99 6.44 -24.21
N VAL A 102 4.25 6.68 -24.59
CA VAL A 102 5.38 6.77 -23.65
C VAL A 102 5.18 7.92 -22.65
N ALA A 103 4.66 9.06 -23.11
CA ALA A 103 4.31 10.20 -22.25
C ALA A 103 3.26 9.83 -21.19
N ALA A 104 2.20 9.12 -21.57
CA ALA A 104 1.18 8.67 -20.63
C ALA A 104 1.70 7.62 -19.63
N ALA A 105 2.67 6.80 -20.03
CA ALA A 105 3.35 5.87 -19.12
C ALA A 105 4.21 6.61 -18.09
N LEU A 106 4.91 7.68 -18.50
CA LEU A 106 5.71 8.53 -17.62
C LEU A 106 4.83 9.30 -16.62
N ASP A 107 3.73 9.90 -17.08
CA ASP A 107 2.77 10.59 -16.21
C ASP A 107 2.13 9.63 -15.20
N TRP A 108 1.79 8.42 -15.65
CA TRP A 108 1.25 7.38 -14.78
C TRP A 108 2.25 6.92 -13.72
N GLU A 109 3.51 6.69 -14.08
CA GLU A 109 4.58 6.34 -13.13
C GLU A 109 4.82 7.47 -12.12
N LEU A 110 4.83 8.74 -12.56
CA LEU A 110 4.99 9.88 -11.66
C LEU A 110 3.80 10.01 -10.69
N ALA A 111 2.58 9.86 -11.19
CA ALA A 111 1.38 9.87 -10.35
C ALA A 111 1.39 8.70 -9.35
N THR A 112 1.86 7.53 -9.78
CA THR A 112 2.00 6.32 -8.94
C THR A 112 3.06 6.52 -7.87
N ALA A 113 4.19 7.14 -8.21
CA ALA A 113 5.25 7.47 -7.25
C ALA A 113 4.74 8.45 -6.18
N ARG A 114 4.04 9.52 -6.58
CA ARG A 114 3.44 10.51 -5.65
C ARG A 114 2.36 9.89 -4.76
N ALA A 115 1.46 9.09 -5.32
CA ALA A 115 0.49 8.32 -4.53
C ALA A 115 1.20 7.34 -3.58
N GLY A 116 2.30 6.74 -4.04
CA GLY A 116 3.19 5.91 -3.24
C GLY A 116 3.78 6.64 -2.03
N VAL A 117 4.23 7.89 -2.20
CA VAL A 117 4.73 8.72 -1.08
C VAL A 117 3.61 8.98 -0.07
N ARG A 118 2.44 9.38 -0.54
CA ARG A 118 1.28 9.68 0.31
C ARG A 118 0.78 8.46 1.09
N THR A 119 0.75 7.30 0.45
CA THR A 119 0.39 6.04 1.11
C THR A 119 1.43 5.67 2.17
N SER A 120 2.72 5.88 1.94
CA SER A 120 3.76 5.62 2.94
C SER A 120 3.64 6.52 4.17
N VAL A 121 3.32 7.81 4.00
CA VAL A 121 3.04 8.72 5.14
C VAL A 121 1.86 8.22 5.96
N GLY A 122 0.77 7.78 5.30
CA GLY A 122 -0.36 7.17 6.00
C GLY A 122 0.05 5.94 6.83
N GLY A 123 0.94 5.09 6.30
CA GLY A 123 1.45 3.92 7.03
C GLY A 123 2.26 4.30 8.28
N VAL A 124 3.10 5.33 8.21
CA VAL A 124 3.83 5.86 9.37
C VAL A 124 2.86 6.42 10.41
N ALA A 125 1.85 7.17 9.98
CA ALA A 125 0.85 7.75 10.88
C ALA A 125 0.02 6.67 11.60
N THR A 126 -0.41 5.62 10.88
CA THR A 126 -1.12 4.48 11.48
C THR A 126 -0.23 3.73 12.47
N ALA A 127 1.05 3.51 12.15
CA ALA A 127 2.00 2.88 13.07
C ALA A 127 2.20 3.71 14.34
N ALA A 128 2.34 5.03 14.23
CA ALA A 128 2.44 5.93 15.38
C ALA A 128 1.17 5.88 16.25
N ALA A 129 -0.01 5.92 15.64
CA ALA A 129 -1.29 5.80 16.36
C ALA A 129 -1.44 4.44 17.06
N ALA A 130 -0.98 3.35 16.42
CA ALA A 130 -0.97 2.02 17.02
C ALA A 130 -0.06 1.96 18.26
N LEU A 131 1.12 2.58 18.21
CA LEU A 131 2.02 2.65 19.36
C LEU A 131 1.43 3.47 20.51
N LEU A 132 0.74 4.58 20.21
CA LEU A 132 0.02 5.35 21.24
C LEU A 132 -1.09 4.52 21.89
N PHE A 133 -1.87 3.80 21.08
CA PHE A 133 -2.90 2.89 21.59
C PHE A 133 -2.29 1.79 22.47
N LEU A 134 -1.21 1.14 22.03
CA LEU A 134 -0.50 0.13 22.83
C LEU A 134 0.05 0.70 24.14
N ALA A 135 0.52 1.95 24.15
CA ALA A 135 0.94 2.62 25.37
C ALA A 135 -0.22 2.78 26.38
N VAL A 136 -1.43 3.09 25.89
CA VAL A 136 -2.64 3.11 26.72
C VAL A 136 -2.95 1.71 27.25
N CYS A 137 -2.90 0.67 26.40
CA CYS A 137 -3.11 -0.72 26.84
C CYS A 137 -2.14 -1.12 27.96
N VAL A 138 -0.85 -0.79 27.81
CA VAL A 138 0.17 -1.06 28.84
C VAL A 138 -0.15 -0.34 30.14
N ALA A 139 -0.52 0.94 30.08
CA ALA A 139 -0.87 1.72 31.26
C ALA A 139 -2.10 1.14 31.99
N VAL A 140 -3.16 0.82 31.25
CA VAL A 140 -4.40 0.23 31.80
C VAL A 140 -4.14 -1.15 32.39
N PHE A 141 -3.44 -2.04 31.66
CA PHE A 141 -3.18 -3.40 32.11
C PHE A 141 -2.28 -3.44 33.34
N ARG A 142 -1.33 -2.50 33.45
CA ARG A 142 -0.51 -2.34 34.65
C ARG A 142 -1.32 -1.85 35.84
N HIS A 143 -2.24 -0.91 35.63
CA HIS A 143 -3.12 -0.39 36.68
C HIS A 143 -4.08 -1.47 37.21
N GLU A 144 -4.63 -2.29 36.32
CA GLU A 144 -5.58 -3.37 36.63
C GLU A 144 -4.91 -4.68 37.11
N GLY A 145 -3.57 -4.73 37.18
CA GLY A 145 -2.84 -5.94 37.60
C GLY A 145 -3.01 -7.14 36.65
N VAL A 146 -3.37 -6.89 35.38
CA VAL A 146 -3.63 -7.94 34.38
C VAL A 146 -2.39 -8.79 34.11
N TRP A 147 -1.20 -8.20 34.27
CA TRP A 147 0.08 -8.86 33.98
C TRP A 147 0.35 -10.04 34.92
N ASP A 148 -0.17 -9.96 36.15
CA ASP A 148 -0.01 -11.02 37.15
C ASP A 148 -1.08 -12.11 36.98
N GLN A 149 -2.19 -11.79 36.33
CA GLN A 149 -3.35 -12.68 36.15
C GLN A 149 -3.31 -13.42 34.80
N ASP A 150 -2.76 -12.79 33.76
CA ASP A 150 -2.69 -13.35 32.42
C ASP A 150 -1.24 -13.32 31.88
N PRO A 151 -0.56 -14.48 31.83
CA PRO A 151 0.81 -14.56 31.34
C PRO A 151 0.94 -14.26 29.84
N ILE A 152 -0.16 -14.23 29.08
CA ILE A 152 -0.19 -14.00 27.64
C ILE A 152 -0.29 -12.51 27.31
N ALA A 153 -0.78 -11.67 28.23
CA ALA A 153 -1.02 -10.25 27.98
C ALA A 153 0.26 -9.49 27.59
N ALA A 154 1.35 -9.68 28.35
CA ALA A 154 2.64 -9.04 28.08
C ALA A 154 3.27 -9.47 26.73
N PRO A 155 3.43 -10.77 26.41
CA PRO A 155 3.97 -11.17 25.12
C PRO A 155 3.07 -10.76 23.94
N ALA A 156 1.74 -10.78 24.09
CA ALA A 156 0.83 -10.32 23.04
C ALA A 156 1.04 -8.83 22.72
N LEU A 157 1.16 -7.97 23.75
CA LEU A 157 1.45 -6.54 23.57
C LEU A 157 2.84 -6.32 22.95
N ALA A 158 3.84 -7.11 23.34
CA ALA A 158 5.19 -7.03 22.77
C ALA A 158 5.21 -7.39 21.28
N VAL A 159 4.49 -8.45 20.88
CA VAL A 159 4.34 -8.84 19.47
C VAL A 159 3.61 -7.75 18.67
N ALA A 160 2.53 -7.20 19.23
CA ALA A 160 1.81 -6.09 18.60
C ALA A 160 2.69 -4.84 18.42
N ALA A 161 3.50 -4.51 19.43
CA ALA A 161 4.45 -3.40 19.37
C ALA A 161 5.54 -3.65 18.32
N ALA A 162 6.13 -4.84 18.29
CA ALA A 162 7.13 -5.22 17.28
C ALA A 162 6.55 -5.13 15.86
N TYR A 163 5.31 -5.58 15.67
CA TYR A 163 4.61 -5.45 14.39
C TYR A 163 4.40 -3.99 14.00
N ALA A 164 3.91 -3.14 14.92
CA ALA A 164 3.70 -1.72 14.68
C ALA A 164 5.00 -0.99 14.32
N VAL A 165 6.09 -1.28 15.04
CA VAL A 165 7.42 -0.73 14.74
C VAL A 165 7.91 -1.20 13.36
N GLY A 166 7.81 -2.50 13.06
CA GLY A 166 8.21 -3.05 11.77
C GLY A 166 7.40 -2.46 10.60
N ALA A 167 6.09 -2.28 10.78
CA ALA A 167 5.20 -1.62 9.83
C ALA A 167 5.57 -0.13 9.63
N GLY A 168 5.91 0.57 10.71
CA GLY A 168 6.37 1.96 10.67
C GLY A 168 7.70 2.11 9.94
N LEU A 169 8.69 1.28 10.27
CA LEU A 169 10.02 1.28 9.64
C LEU A 169 9.95 0.93 8.15
N SER A 170 9.18 -0.09 7.79
CA SER A 170 8.97 -0.45 6.38
C SER A 170 8.26 0.67 5.60
N SER A 171 7.26 1.31 6.20
CA SER A 171 6.59 2.48 5.62
C SER A 171 7.53 3.66 5.44
N LEU A 172 8.41 3.93 6.41
CA LEU A 172 9.41 4.99 6.34
C LEU A 172 10.49 4.71 5.28
N TRP A 173 10.95 3.47 5.19
CA TRP A 173 11.88 3.05 4.15
C TRP A 173 11.26 3.21 2.75
N LEU A 174 10.01 2.76 2.58
CA LEU A 174 9.26 2.94 1.33
C LEU A 174 9.04 4.41 1.01
N TYR A 175 8.74 5.25 2.01
CA TYR A 175 8.63 6.69 1.83
C TYR A 175 9.92 7.29 1.25
N ARG A 176 11.08 6.98 1.85
CA ARG A 176 12.38 7.46 1.39
C ARG A 176 12.66 7.00 -0.04
N LYS A 177 12.48 5.70 -0.32
CA LYS A 177 12.73 5.11 -1.65
C LYS A 177 11.81 5.70 -2.73
N ARG A 178 10.53 5.88 -2.43
CA ARG A 178 9.55 6.42 -3.40
C ARG A 178 9.76 7.90 -3.65
N ARG A 179 10.15 8.66 -2.62
CA ARG A 179 10.48 10.07 -2.74
C ARG A 179 11.70 10.29 -3.63
N THR A 180 12.79 9.56 -3.41
CA THR A 180 13.99 9.67 -4.26
C THR A 180 13.71 9.25 -5.71
N HIS A 181 12.83 8.26 -5.91
CA HIS A 181 12.39 7.86 -7.25
C HIS A 181 11.58 8.97 -7.95
N ALA A 182 10.61 9.57 -7.25
CA ALA A 182 9.83 10.70 -7.78
C ALA A 182 10.72 11.89 -8.16
N GLU A 183 11.65 12.28 -7.29
CA GLU A 183 12.60 13.36 -7.56
C GLU A 183 13.55 13.06 -8.74
N ARG A 184 13.81 11.78 -9.04
CA ARG A 184 14.59 11.38 -10.23
C ARG A 184 13.75 11.47 -11.51
N LEU A 185 12.48 11.05 -11.44
CA LEU A 185 11.56 11.14 -12.58
C LEU A 185 11.26 12.61 -12.94
N GLU A 186 11.07 13.47 -11.94
CA GLU A 186 10.87 14.91 -12.16
C GLU A 186 12.08 15.56 -12.83
N ARG A 187 13.31 15.18 -12.45
CA ARG A 187 14.53 15.66 -13.10
C ARG A 187 14.61 15.26 -14.58
N LEU A 188 14.37 13.98 -14.89
CA LEU A 188 14.39 13.50 -16.27
C LEU A 188 13.32 14.18 -17.14
N LEU A 189 12.14 14.44 -16.58
CA LEU A 189 11.07 15.13 -17.29
C LEU A 189 11.41 16.60 -17.59
N ASN A 190 12.11 17.27 -16.65
CA ASN A 190 12.60 18.63 -16.87
C ASN A 190 13.73 18.67 -17.92
N GLU A 191 14.63 17.69 -17.94
CA GLU A 191 15.71 17.57 -18.93
C GLU A 191 15.19 17.25 -20.35
N LEU A 192 14.04 16.60 -20.48
CA LEU A 192 13.42 16.30 -21.79
C LEU A 192 12.62 17.47 -22.38
N ASN A 193 12.15 18.38 -21.52
CA ASN A 193 11.31 19.52 -21.91
C ASN A 193 12.08 20.84 -22.05
N GLY A 194 13.36 20.88 -21.65
CA GLY A 194 14.25 22.04 -21.76
C GLY A 194 15.30 21.85 -22.84
#